data_AF-I4BYA3-F1
#
_entry.id   AF-I4BYA3-F1
#
_cell.length_a   1.000
_cell.length_b   1.000
_cell.length_c   1.000
_cell.angle_alpha   90.00
_cell.angle_beta   90.00
_cell.angle_gamma   90.00
#
_symmetry.space_group_name_H-M   'P 1'
#
loop_
_entity.id
_entity.type
_entity.pdbx_description
1 polymer ?
#
loop_
_entity_poly.entity_id
_entity_poly.type
_entity_poly.pdbx_seq_one_letter_code
_entity_poly.pdbx_strand_id
1 'polypeptide(L)'
;MGVSKIEMILLMLVLCGIGVYVWWMREIPMNIDSKVWSGKLFTGRPDAVIKKGPWIIPVEFKSANHEEPMESHKVQLLCYCFLLEENGYNVPYGILRYRGKKFKIHWNSKAKRYLMKIAEEAIQSLSKNEPPLPLAENDNRCYKCPYRFICKQ
;
A
#
# COMPACT_ATOMS: atom_id res chain seq x y z
N MET A 1 -0.98 -51.04 -15.13
CA MET A 1 0.12 -50.41 -14.36
C MET A 1 -0.50 -49.85 -13.08
N GLY A 2 -0.35 -50.55 -11.96
CA GLY A 2 -0.90 -50.12 -10.67
C GLY A 2 0.05 -49.15 -9.99
N VAL A 3 -0.49 -48.03 -9.49
CA VAL A 3 0.27 -47.08 -8.68
C VAL A 3 0.74 -47.80 -7.41
N SER A 4 2.03 -47.74 -7.12
CA SER A 4 2.60 -48.40 -5.93
C SER A 4 2.13 -47.73 -4.64
N LYS A 5 2.11 -48.47 -3.52
CA LYS A 5 1.81 -47.89 -2.20
C LYS A 5 2.73 -46.70 -1.87
N ILE A 6 3.98 -46.74 -2.32
CA ILE A 6 4.96 -45.66 -2.13
C ILE A 6 4.54 -44.41 -2.90
N GLU A 7 4.15 -44.55 -4.16
CA GLU A 7 3.66 -43.44 -4.99
C GLU A 7 2.39 -42.81 -4.40
N MET A 8 1.47 -43.64 -3.87
CA MET A 8 0.26 -43.17 -3.18
C MET A 8 0.59 -42.37 -1.90
N ILE A 9 1.52 -42.86 -1.08
CA ILE A 9 1.98 -42.16 0.13
C ILE A 9 2.67 -40.84 -0.24
N LEU A 10 3.55 -40.86 -1.24
CA LEU A 10 4.23 -39.66 -1.72
C LEU A 10 3.23 -38.61 -2.22
N LEU A 11 2.23 -39.03 -3.00
CA LEU A 11 1.16 -38.16 -3.48
C LEU A 11 0.36 -37.54 -2.33
N MET A 12 -0.01 -38.34 -1.32
CA MET A 12 -0.72 -37.83 -0.13
C MET A 12 0.11 -36.79 0.63
N LEU A 13 1.42 -37.03 0.83
CA LEU A 13 2.31 -36.08 1.51
C LEU A 13 2.43 -34.77 0.72
N VAL A 14 2.55 -34.84 -0.61
CA VAL A 14 2.60 -33.66 -1.48
C VAL A 14 1.30 -32.84 -1.37
N LEU A 15 0.14 -33.49 -1.48
CA LEU A 15 -1.16 -32.82 -1.37
C LEU A 15 -1.35 -32.18 0.02
N CYS A 16 -0.92 -32.86 1.08
CA CYS A 16 -0.96 -32.31 2.44
C CYS A 16 -0.06 -31.08 2.57
N GLY A 17 1.17 -31.14 2.03
CA GLY A 17 2.10 -30.01 2.00
C GLY A 17 1.55 -28.81 1.23
N ILE A 18 0.92 -29.04 0.07
CA ILE A 18 0.24 -27.99 -0.71
C ILE A 18 -0.91 -27.39 0.09
N GLY A 19 -1.74 -28.22 0.73
CA GLY A 19 -2.85 -27.78 1.56
C GLY A 19 -2.40 -26.87 2.72
N VAL A 20 -1.35 -27.28 3.43
CA VAL A 20 -0.74 -26.49 4.51
C VAL A 20 -0.19 -25.17 3.98
N TYR A 21 0.52 -25.19 2.84
CA TYR A 21 1.07 -23.97 2.24
C TYR A 21 -0.02 -22.99 1.82
N VAL A 22 -1.05 -23.46 1.12
CA VAL A 22 -2.20 -22.63 0.68
C VAL A 22 -2.93 -22.04 1.89
N TRP A 23 -3.14 -22.84 2.92
CA TRP A 23 -3.77 -22.38 4.16
C TRP A 23 -2.92 -21.33 4.87
N TRP A 24 -1.59 -21.51 4.94
CA TRP A 24 -0.69 -20.53 5.55
C TRP A 24 -0.62 -19.22 4.76
N MET A 25 -0.71 -19.30 3.43
CA MET A 25 -0.64 -18.16 2.51
C MET A 25 -1.99 -17.47 2.25
N ARG A 26 -3.07 -17.87 2.94
CA ARG A 26 -4.37 -17.21 2.84
C ARG A 26 -4.32 -15.79 3.38
N GLU A 27 -5.21 -14.94 2.87
CA GLU A 27 -5.34 -13.55 3.32
C GLU A 27 -6.26 -13.50 4.55
N ILE A 28 -5.72 -13.06 5.68
CA ILE A 28 -6.45 -12.96 6.94
C ILE A 28 -6.54 -11.47 7.30
N PRO A 29 -7.74 -10.88 7.38
CA PRO A 29 -7.88 -9.49 7.83
C PRO A 29 -7.41 -9.37 9.28
N MET A 30 -6.60 -8.35 9.54
CA MET A 30 -6.18 -8.01 10.90
C MET A 30 -7.14 -6.98 11.47
N ASN A 31 -7.56 -7.17 12.72
CA ASN A 31 -8.35 -6.16 13.41
C ASN A 31 -7.41 -5.02 13.82
N ILE A 32 -7.49 -3.89 13.10
CA ILE A 32 -6.70 -2.67 13.34
C ILE A 32 -7.65 -1.46 13.45
N ASP A 33 -8.92 -1.69 13.78
CA ASP A 33 -10.03 -0.76 13.54
C ASP A 33 -10.00 0.57 14.34
N SER A 34 -8.90 0.87 15.02
CA SER A 34 -8.70 2.16 15.69
C SER A 34 -7.24 2.64 15.76
N LYS A 35 -6.27 1.88 15.26
CA LYS A 35 -4.86 2.26 15.45
C LYS A 35 -4.41 3.23 14.38
N VAL A 36 -4.22 4.49 14.77
CA VAL A 36 -3.36 5.42 14.04
C VAL A 36 -1.93 4.92 14.21
N TRP A 37 -1.25 4.74 13.08
CA TRP A 37 0.15 4.37 13.03
C TRP A 37 0.97 5.64 12.95
N SER A 38 1.93 5.76 13.87
CA SER A 38 2.87 6.87 13.89
C SER A 38 4.26 6.31 13.66
N GLY A 39 5.00 6.97 12.79
CA GLY A 39 6.40 6.70 12.49
C GLY A 39 7.22 7.97 12.70
N LYS A 40 8.49 7.93 12.25
CA LYS A 40 9.38 9.09 12.38
C LYS A 40 8.98 10.24 11.46
N LEU A 41 8.47 9.92 10.27
CA LEU A 41 8.15 10.91 9.23
C LEU A 41 6.67 11.01 8.92
N PHE A 42 5.93 9.92 9.04
CA PHE A 42 4.52 9.87 8.66
C PHE A 42 3.67 9.45 9.85
N THR A 43 2.43 9.90 9.84
CA THR A 43 1.37 9.41 10.73
C THR A 43 0.14 9.16 9.88
N GLY A 44 -0.59 8.07 10.12
CA GLY A 44 -1.77 7.77 9.34
C GLY A 44 -2.47 6.48 9.75
N ARG A 45 -3.65 6.27 9.18
CA ARG A 45 -4.46 5.07 9.39
C ARG A 45 -4.70 4.40 8.03
N PRO A 46 -4.21 3.17 7.81
CA PRO A 46 -4.61 2.36 6.66
C PRO A 46 -6.09 1.99 6.77
N ASP A 47 -6.78 1.89 5.64
CA ASP A 47 -8.19 1.45 5.63
C ASP A 47 -8.34 0.00 6.11
N ALA A 48 -7.42 -0.88 5.70
CA ALA A 48 -7.32 -2.23 6.24
C ALA A 48 -5.88 -2.73 6.18
N VAL A 49 -5.62 -3.80 6.93
CA VAL A 49 -4.35 -4.54 6.88
C VAL A 49 -4.67 -6.03 6.88
N ILE A 50 -3.94 -6.78 6.06
CA ILE A 50 -4.08 -8.23 5.97
C ILE A 50 -2.76 -8.90 6.32
N LYS A 51 -2.85 -10.07 6.94
CA LYS A 51 -1.73 -11.00 7.09
C LYS A 51 -1.77 -12.02 5.96
N LYS A 52 -0.61 -12.28 5.35
CA LYS A 52 -0.42 -13.30 4.32
C LYS A 52 0.90 -14.03 4.55
N GLY A 53 0.82 -15.22 5.13
CA GLY A 53 2.01 -15.92 5.62
C GLY A 53 2.80 -15.06 6.62
N PRO A 54 4.07 -14.73 6.35
CA PRO A 54 4.90 -13.87 7.20
C PRO A 54 4.69 -12.37 6.95
N TRP A 55 3.90 -12.00 5.94
CA TRP A 55 3.78 -10.62 5.49
C TRP A 55 2.58 -9.92 6.09
N ILE A 56 2.76 -8.64 6.40
CA ILE A 56 1.69 -7.70 6.75
C ILE A 56 1.55 -6.72 5.60
N ILE A 57 0.34 -6.61 5.06
CA ILE A 57 0.08 -5.90 3.81
C ILE A 57 -1.00 -4.83 4.06
N PRO A 58 -0.69 -3.54 3.91
CA PRO A 58 -1.71 -2.49 3.96
C PRO A 58 -2.59 -2.56 2.72
N VAL A 59 -3.87 -2.26 2.91
CA VAL A 59 -4.87 -2.16 1.86
C VAL A 59 -5.50 -0.78 1.90
N GLU A 60 -5.48 -0.09 0.76
CA GLU A 60 -6.12 1.21 0.57
C GLU A 60 -7.30 1.05 -0.39
N PHE A 61 -8.49 1.52 0.00
CA PHE A 61 -9.68 1.45 -0.83
C PHE A 61 -9.96 2.80 -1.50
N LYS A 62 -10.32 2.74 -2.78
CA LYS A 62 -10.75 3.91 -3.55
C LYS A 62 -12.07 3.61 -4.25
N SER A 63 -13.02 4.53 -4.12
CA SER A 63 -14.35 4.43 -4.74
C SER A 63 -14.31 4.62 -6.26
N ALA A 64 -13.35 5.40 -6.76
CA ALA A 64 -13.16 5.63 -8.19
C ALA A 64 -12.78 4.34 -8.93
N ASN A 65 -13.09 4.28 -10.23
CA ASN A 65 -12.64 3.23 -11.11
C ASN A 65 -11.53 3.79 -12.02
N HIS A 66 -10.31 3.30 -11.84
CA HIS A 66 -9.17 3.67 -12.68
C HIS A 66 -8.57 2.41 -13.30
N GLU A 67 -8.19 2.51 -14.58
CA GLU A 67 -7.47 1.45 -15.30
C GLU A 67 -6.06 1.26 -14.74
N GLU A 68 -5.46 2.32 -14.24
CA GLU A 68 -4.14 2.30 -13.63
C GLU A 68 -4.14 3.01 -12.27
N PRO A 69 -3.26 2.60 -11.35
CA PRO A 69 -3.13 3.29 -10.08
C PRO A 69 -2.62 4.73 -10.28
N MET A 70 -3.38 5.72 -9.80
CA MET A 70 -2.93 7.12 -9.76
C MET A 70 -1.71 7.28 -8.84
N GLU A 71 -0.79 8.17 -9.20
CA GLU A 71 0.42 8.42 -8.41
C GLU A 71 0.11 8.85 -6.97
N SER A 72 -0.85 9.75 -6.76
CA SER A 72 -1.24 10.18 -5.41
C SER A 72 -1.70 9.01 -4.53
N HIS A 73 -2.46 8.07 -5.12
CA HIS A 73 -2.94 6.88 -4.41
C HIS A 73 -1.79 5.89 -4.13
N LYS A 74 -0.81 5.77 -5.05
CA LYS A 74 0.40 5.00 -4.80
C LYS A 74 1.17 5.58 -3.63
N VAL A 75 1.44 6.88 -3.64
CA VAL A 75 2.22 7.56 -2.59
C VAL A 75 1.53 7.39 -1.23
N GLN A 76 0.21 7.58 -1.15
CA GLN A 76 -0.54 7.35 0.09
C GLN A 76 -0.36 5.91 0.60
N LEU A 77 -0.50 4.91 -0.27
CA LEU A 77 -0.28 3.50 0.10
C LEU A 77 1.18 3.21 0.51
N LEU A 78 2.15 3.84 -0.14
CA LEU A 78 3.57 3.72 0.21
C LEU A 78 3.85 4.29 1.62
N CYS A 79 3.16 5.36 2.03
CA CYS A 79 3.24 5.85 3.41
C CYS A 79 2.81 4.77 4.41
N TYR A 80 1.75 3.99 4.12
CA TYR A 80 1.33 2.91 4.99
C TYR A 80 2.30 1.73 5.00
N CYS A 81 2.91 1.40 3.85
CA CYS A 81 3.97 0.40 3.80
C CYS A 81 5.15 0.81 4.71
N PHE A 82 5.57 2.08 4.63
CA PHE A 82 6.62 2.63 5.48
C PHE A 82 6.24 2.57 6.96
N LEU A 83 5.03 3.00 7.33
CA LEU A 83 4.56 3.01 8.72
C LEU A 83 4.57 1.60 9.33
N LEU A 84 4.06 0.60 8.59
CA LEU A 84 4.06 -0.78 9.05
C LEU A 84 5.50 -1.34 9.15
N GLU A 85 6.37 -1.03 8.20
CA GLU A 85 7.79 -1.42 8.28
C GLU A 85 8.51 -0.80 9.48
N GLU A 86 8.31 0.49 9.75
CA GLU A 86 8.88 1.16 10.94
C GLU A 86 8.40 0.56 12.26
N ASN A 87 7.19 -0.02 12.25
CA ASN A 87 6.64 -0.73 13.41
C ASN A 87 7.10 -2.21 13.47
N GLY A 88 8.09 -2.60 12.68
CA GLY A 88 8.75 -3.91 12.74
C GLY A 88 8.08 -5.01 11.92
N TYR A 89 7.11 -4.68 11.06
CA TYR A 89 6.46 -5.67 10.21
C TYR A 89 7.21 -5.91 8.90
N ASN A 90 7.11 -7.13 8.37
CA ASN A 90 7.61 -7.46 7.05
C ASN A 90 6.56 -7.13 5.97
N VAL A 91 6.83 -6.06 5.20
CA VAL A 91 5.90 -5.51 4.21
C VAL A 91 6.52 -5.58 2.81
N PRO A 92 6.20 -6.57 1.97
CA PRO A 92 6.76 -6.67 0.62
C PRO A 92 6.05 -5.75 -0.40
N TYR A 93 4.79 -5.41 -0.14
CA TYR A 93 3.94 -4.58 -1.00
C TYR A 93 2.69 -4.12 -0.23
N GLY A 94 2.03 -3.10 -0.78
CA GLY A 94 0.66 -2.72 -0.42
C GLY A 94 -0.34 -3.12 -1.52
N ILE A 95 -1.63 -3.13 -1.19
CA ILE A 95 -2.71 -3.35 -2.15
C ILE A 95 -3.54 -2.07 -2.29
N LEU A 96 -3.64 -1.56 -3.50
CA LEU A 96 -4.59 -0.51 -3.86
C LEU A 96 -5.83 -1.16 -4.48
N ARG A 97 -7.00 -0.96 -3.88
CA ARG A 97 -8.25 -1.56 -4.31
C ARG A 97 -9.22 -0.51 -4.81
N TYR A 98 -9.37 -0.46 -6.13
CA TYR A 98 -10.44 0.29 -6.78
C TYR A 98 -11.70 -0.57 -6.89
N ARG A 99 -12.80 0.04 -7.33
CA ARG A 99 -14.04 -0.68 -7.63
C ARG A 99 -13.80 -1.74 -8.70
N GLY A 100 -13.74 -3.01 -8.28
CA GLY A 100 -13.55 -4.17 -9.17
C GLY A 100 -12.11 -4.51 -9.53
N LYS A 101 -11.10 -3.73 -9.11
CA LYS A 101 -9.68 -3.97 -9.45
C LYS A 101 -8.77 -3.91 -8.23
N LYS A 102 -7.71 -4.71 -8.25
CA LYS A 102 -6.66 -4.74 -7.22
C LYS A 102 -5.30 -4.56 -7.87
N PHE A 103 -4.52 -3.61 -7.39
CA PHE A 103 -3.15 -3.37 -7.82
C PHE A 103 -2.19 -3.63 -6.66
N LYS A 104 -1.13 -4.39 -6.90
CA LYS A 104 -0.04 -4.58 -5.93
C LYS A 104 1.04 -3.55 -6.19
N ILE A 105 1.35 -2.75 -5.17
CA ILE A 105 2.39 -1.72 -5.24
C ILE A 105 3.58 -2.20 -4.40
N HIS A 106 4.69 -2.53 -5.06
CA HIS A 106 5.86 -3.12 -4.41
C HIS A 106 6.55 -2.14 -3.45
N TRP A 107 6.87 -2.63 -2.24
CA TRP A 107 7.64 -1.90 -1.24
C TRP A 107 9.12 -2.33 -1.30
N ASN A 108 9.82 -1.85 -2.31
CA ASN A 108 11.24 -2.16 -2.54
C ASN A 108 12.12 -0.91 -2.34
N SER A 109 13.44 -1.07 -2.50
CA SER A 109 14.39 0.05 -2.31
C SER A 109 14.11 1.25 -3.24
N LYS A 110 13.61 1.03 -4.46
CA LYS A 110 13.20 2.10 -5.38
C LYS A 110 12.00 2.88 -4.84
N ALA A 111 10.98 2.16 -4.36
CA ALA A 111 9.79 2.77 -3.75
C ALA A 111 10.13 3.56 -2.48
N LYS A 112 11.05 3.04 -1.65
CA LYS A 112 11.55 3.73 -0.45
C LYS A 112 12.22 5.06 -0.82
N ARG A 113 13.18 5.04 -1.75
CA ARG A 113 13.86 6.26 -2.21
C ARG A 113 12.88 7.27 -2.81
N TYR A 114 11.92 6.79 -3.60
CA TYR A 114 10.87 7.63 -4.17
C TYR A 114 10.03 8.31 -3.09
N LEU A 115 9.55 7.56 -2.09
CA LEU A 115 8.76 8.12 -0.99
C LEU A 115 9.56 9.13 -0.18
N MET A 116 10.83 8.84 0.15
CA MET A 116 11.69 9.76 0.90
C MET A 116 11.92 11.07 0.16
N LYS A 117 12.15 11.01 -1.17
CA LYS A 117 12.28 12.20 -2.01
C LYS A 117 11.02 13.08 -1.95
N ILE A 118 9.83 12.47 -2.07
CA ILE A 118 8.56 13.22 -1.98
C ILE A 118 8.39 13.84 -0.59
N ALA A 119 8.75 13.10 0.47
CA ALA A 119 8.65 13.61 1.84
C ALA A 119 9.55 14.82 2.05
N GLU A 120 10.80 14.75 1.55
CA GLU A 120 11.76 15.84 1.63
C GLU A 120 11.28 17.09 0.88
N GLU A 121 10.77 16.93 -0.34
CA GLU A 121 10.17 18.01 -1.12
C GLU A 121 8.97 18.64 -0.38
N ALA A 122 8.10 17.82 0.21
CA ALA A 122 6.96 18.30 0.99
C ALA A 122 7.41 19.07 2.25
N ILE A 123 8.37 18.54 3.01
CA ILE A 123 8.92 19.21 4.21
C ILE A 123 9.58 20.53 3.84
N GLN A 124 10.35 20.57 2.73
CA GLN A 124 10.98 21.79 2.25
C GLN A 124 9.95 22.83 1.80
N SER A 125 8.83 22.40 1.22
CA SER A 125 7.74 23.32 0.88
C SER A 125 7.05 23.86 2.14
N LEU A 126 6.87 23.03 3.17
CA LEU A 126 6.23 23.42 4.44
C LEU A 126 7.10 24.33 5.31
N SER A 127 8.43 24.28 5.17
CA SER A 127 9.34 25.14 5.93
C SER A 127 9.39 26.59 5.43
N LYS A 128 8.83 26.86 4.24
CA LYS A 128 8.72 28.20 3.68
C LYS A 128 7.43 28.85 4.19
N ASN A 129 7.50 30.16 4.48
CA ASN A 129 6.31 30.95 4.82
C ASN A 129 5.57 31.47 3.57
N GLU A 130 5.55 30.65 2.52
CA GLU A 130 5.00 30.96 1.21
C GLU A 130 4.28 29.73 0.65
N PRO A 131 3.19 29.89 -0.11
CA PRO A 131 2.51 28.77 -0.75
C PRO A 131 3.42 28.02 -1.74
N PRO A 132 3.21 26.69 -1.92
CA PRO A 132 3.96 25.90 -2.90
C PRO A 132 3.79 26.47 -4.31
N LEU A 133 4.71 26.17 -5.24
CA LEU A 133 4.59 26.64 -6.63
C LEU A 133 3.21 26.29 -7.23
N PRO A 134 2.63 27.18 -8.04
CA PRO A 134 1.36 26.90 -8.69
C PRO A 134 1.49 25.67 -9.59
N LEU A 135 0.38 24.96 -9.74
CA LEU A 135 0.26 23.92 -10.75
C LEU A 135 0.31 24.55 -12.15
N ALA A 136 0.49 23.71 -13.17
CA ALA A 136 0.45 24.17 -14.56
C ALA A 136 -0.84 24.95 -14.85
N GLU A 137 -0.74 25.94 -15.73
CA GLU A 137 -1.88 26.72 -16.18
C GLU A 137 -2.97 25.77 -16.73
N ASN A 138 -4.22 25.97 -16.29
CA ASN A 138 -5.37 25.10 -16.60
C ASN A 138 -5.37 23.68 -15.98
N ASP A 139 -4.58 23.41 -14.94
CA ASP A 139 -4.68 22.14 -14.22
C ASP A 139 -6.08 21.98 -13.57
N ASN A 140 -6.73 20.84 -13.83
CA ASN A 140 -8.06 20.51 -13.29
C ASN A 140 -8.13 20.55 -11.76
N ARG A 141 -7.00 20.38 -11.06
CA ARG A 141 -6.90 20.49 -9.61
C ARG A 141 -7.14 21.93 -9.13
N CYS A 142 -6.73 22.94 -9.89
CA CYS A 142 -6.99 24.35 -9.56
C CYS A 142 -8.49 24.68 -9.62
N TYR A 143 -9.25 24.03 -10.50
CA TYR A 143 -10.71 24.19 -10.58
C TYR A 143 -11.46 23.52 -9.43
N LYS A 144 -10.93 22.41 -8.91
CA LYS A 144 -11.52 21.66 -7.78
C LYS A 144 -10.92 22.04 -6.42
N CYS A 145 -9.95 22.94 -6.38
CA CYS A 145 -9.24 23.30 -5.16
C CYS A 145 -10.17 24.08 -4.22
N PRO A 146 -10.37 23.62 -2.97
CA PRO A 146 -11.20 24.32 -2.01
C PRO A 146 -10.60 25.67 -1.55
N TYR A 147 -9.34 25.95 -1.86
CA TYR A 147 -8.68 27.22 -1.54
C TYR A 147 -8.60 28.20 -2.73
N ARG A 148 -9.19 27.86 -3.90
CA ARG A 148 -9.08 28.65 -5.13
C ARG A 148 -9.41 30.13 -4.95
N PHE A 149 -10.42 30.47 -4.15
CA PHE A 149 -10.91 31.84 -3.96
C PHE A 149 -9.97 32.73 -3.11
N ILE A 150 -9.02 32.15 -2.37
CA ILE A 150 -7.99 32.88 -1.61
C ILE A 150 -6.58 32.66 -2.17
N CYS A 151 -6.42 31.77 -3.15
CA CYS A 151 -5.16 31.52 -3.82
C CYS A 151 -4.77 32.74 -4.66
N LYS A 152 -3.61 33.33 -4.36
CA LYS A 152 -3.07 34.50 -5.07
C LYS A 152 -2.05 34.12 -6.16
N GLN A 153 -1.88 32.82 -6.40
CA GLN A 153 -1.02 32.28 -7.44
C GLN A 153 -1.80 31.98 -8.70
#